data_AF-S4P615-F1
#
_entry.id   AF-S4P615-F1
#
_cell.length_a   1.000
_cell.length_b   1.000
_cell.length_c   1.000
_cell.angle_alpha   90.00
_cell.angle_beta   90.00
_cell.angle_gamma   90.00
#
_symmetry.space_group_name_H-M   'P 1'
#
loop_
_entity.id
_entity.type
_entity.pdbx_description
1 polymer ?
#
loop_
_entity_poly.entity_id
_entity_poly.type
_entity_poly.pdbx_seq_one_letter_code
_entity_poly.pdbx_strand_id
1 'polypeptide(L)'
;PEGQEDWLNYSRRPKRTVLEVLHDFHKSTSKLTIEIIFELFCTIKPRSFSIASSCLTSRGTRIDILVAVVKYYSKLKKPRLGLASNWLKCLRVGDKVYGW
;
A
#
# COMPACT_ATOMS: atom_id res chain seq x y z
N PRO A 1 27.87 5.92 9.08
CA PRO A 1 27.22 5.92 10.41
C PRO A 1 26.93 4.49 10.85
N GLU A 2 27.06 4.22 12.15
CA GLU A 2 26.79 2.91 12.74
C GLU A 2 25.32 2.50 12.53
N GLY A 3 25.04 1.22 12.26
CA GLY A 3 23.68 0.68 12.08
C GLY A 3 23.00 0.92 10.72
N GLN A 4 23.61 1.67 9.79
CA GLN A 4 23.00 1.92 8.47
C GLN A 4 22.84 0.64 7.64
N GLU A 5 23.86 -0.22 7.63
CA GLU A 5 23.84 -1.47 6.87
C GLU A 5 22.82 -2.47 7.45
N ASP A 6 22.71 -2.53 8.77
CA ASP A 6 21.72 -3.35 9.48
C ASP A 6 20.29 -2.90 9.14
N TRP A 7 20.04 -1.59 9.15
CA TRP A 7 18.74 -1.05 8.74
C TRP A 7 18.41 -1.35 7.27
N LEU A 8 19.40 -1.26 6.36
CA LEU A 8 19.21 -1.62 4.95
C LEU A 8 18.87 -3.11 4.79
N ASN A 9 19.59 -3.97 5.50
CA ASN A 9 19.41 -5.42 5.48
C ASN A 9 18.12 -5.87 6.12
N TYR A 10 17.70 -5.21 7.19
CA TYR A 10 16.45 -5.51 7.87
C TYR A 10 15.25 -4.92 7.13
N SER A 11 15.21 -3.61 6.91
CA SER A 11 13.99 -2.93 6.46
C SER A 11 13.92 -2.77 4.93
N ARG A 12 14.88 -2.03 4.36
CA ARG A 12 14.77 -1.50 2.99
C ARG A 12 14.90 -2.55 1.90
N ARG A 13 15.94 -3.39 1.95
CA ARG A 13 16.21 -4.40 0.90
C ARG A 13 15.14 -5.50 0.88
N PRO A 14 14.67 -6.04 2.02
CA PRO A 14 13.60 -7.04 2.02
C PRO A 14 12.19 -6.47 1.81
N LYS A 15 12.04 -5.13 1.81
CA LYS A 15 10.76 -4.43 1.78
C LYS A 15 9.86 -4.90 2.93
N ARG A 16 10.36 -4.85 4.17
CA ARG A 16 9.56 -5.16 5.37
C ARG A 16 8.41 -4.15 5.51
N THR A 17 7.24 -4.66 5.85
CA THR A 17 6.04 -3.85 6.12
C THR A 17 6.03 -3.40 7.58
N VAL A 18 5.28 -2.34 7.88
CA VAL A 18 5.09 -1.86 9.25
C VAL A 18 4.59 -2.96 10.18
N LEU A 19 3.61 -3.76 9.74
CA LEU A 19 3.06 -4.85 10.55
C LEU A 19 4.10 -5.92 10.90
N GLU A 20 4.99 -6.26 9.97
CA GLU A 20 6.09 -7.20 10.24
C GLU A 20 7.06 -6.63 11.27
N VAL A 21 7.39 -5.33 11.19
CA VAL A 21 8.24 -4.67 12.18
C VAL A 21 7.58 -4.64 13.55
N LEU A 22 6.29 -4.28 13.62
CA LEU A 22 5.54 -4.26 14.88
C LEU A 22 5.45 -5.66 15.52
N HIS A 23 5.36 -6.70 14.70
CA HIS A 23 5.38 -8.08 15.17
C HIS A 23 6.76 -8.51 15.66
N ASP A 24 7.83 -8.25 14.90
CA ASP A 24 9.20 -8.61 15.27
C ASP A 24 9.65 -7.93 16.57
N PHE A 25 9.16 -6.70 16.85
CA PHE A 25 9.45 -5.93 18.07
C PHE A 25 8.27 -5.84 19.03
N HIS A 26 7.56 -6.95 19.27
CA HIS A 26 6.32 -6.98 20.06
C HIS A 26 6.41 -6.31 21.45
N LYS A 27 7.56 -6.38 22.15
CA LYS A 27 7.78 -5.74 23.46
C LYS A 27 7.83 -4.21 23.40
N SER A 28 8.28 -3.66 22.28
CA SER A 28 8.28 -2.22 22.03
C SER A 28 6.92 -1.78 21.53
N THR A 29 6.33 -2.57 20.63
CA THR A 29 4.97 -2.35 20.09
C THR A 29 3.92 -2.31 21.20
N SER A 30 4.04 -3.15 22.23
CA SER A 30 3.09 -3.17 23.36
C SER A 30 3.07 -1.87 24.18
N LYS A 31 4.03 -0.96 23.96
CA LYS A 31 4.10 0.35 24.62
C LYS A 31 3.56 1.48 23.74
N LEU A 32 3.20 1.22 22.49
CA LEU A 32 2.65 2.22 21.59
C LEU A 32 1.19 2.52 21.96
N THR A 33 0.86 3.80 22.10
CA THR A 33 -0.53 4.26 22.16
C THR A 33 -1.06 4.57 20.75
N ILE A 34 -2.37 4.76 20.62
CA ILE A 34 -2.98 5.05 19.32
C ILE A 34 -2.53 6.42 18.78
N GLU A 35 -2.30 7.38 19.66
CA GLU A 35 -1.80 8.72 19.32
C GLU A 35 -0.40 8.61 18.70
N ILE A 36 0.50 7.85 19.34
CA ILE A 36 1.86 7.63 18.84
C ILE A 36 1.84 6.92 17.48
N ILE A 37 0.91 5.98 17.27
CA ILE A 37 0.76 5.28 15.98
C ILE A 37 0.42 6.28 14.86
N PHE A 38 -0.51 7.21 15.11
CA PHE A 38 -0.88 8.24 14.12
C PHE A 38 0.22 9.28 13.88
N GLU A 39 1.07 9.55 14.86
CA GLU A 39 2.25 10.40 14.68
C GLU A 39 3.38 9.68 13.93
N LEU A 40 3.54 8.37 14.16
CA LEU A 40 4.65 7.59 13.62
C LEU A 40 4.46 7.23 12.13
N PHE A 41 3.22 6.94 11.71
CA PHE A 41 2.95 6.42 10.37
C PHE A 41 2.26 7.45 9.47
N CYS A 42 2.71 7.52 8.20
CA CYS A 42 2.02 8.31 7.19
C CYS A 42 0.62 7.75 6.89
N THR A 43 -0.31 8.65 6.57
CA THR A 43 -1.60 8.29 6.01
C THR A 43 -1.45 7.58 4.66
N ILE A 44 -2.46 6.79 4.30
CA ILE A 44 -2.51 6.11 3.01
C ILE A 44 -2.58 7.17 1.91
N LYS A 45 -1.59 7.15 1.02
CA LYS A 45 -1.54 8.07 -0.12
C LYS A 45 -2.40 7.55 -1.27
N PRO A 46 -3.07 8.44 -2.00
CA PRO A 46 -3.78 8.11 -3.24
C PRO A 46 -2.85 7.59 -4.33
N ARG A 47 -3.43 6.86 -5.28
CA ARG A 47 -2.71 6.37 -6.46
C ARG A 47 -3.33 6.91 -7.72
N SER A 48 -2.55 7.66 -8.48
CA SER A 48 -2.93 8.11 -9.82
C SER A 48 -2.88 6.96 -10.82
N PHE A 49 -3.87 6.92 -11.69
CA PHE A 49 -3.98 6.02 -12.85
C PHE A 49 -4.34 6.84 -14.08
N SER A 50 -3.85 6.43 -15.25
CA SER A 50 -4.27 7.01 -16.51
C SER A 50 -5.70 6.56 -16.85
N ILE A 51 -6.52 7.51 -17.28
CA ILE A 51 -7.86 7.22 -17.80
C ILE A 51 -7.71 6.52 -19.15
N ALA A 52 -8.33 5.36 -19.30
CA ALA A 52 -8.30 4.51 -20.49
C ALA A 52 -9.58 4.62 -21.35
N SER A 53 -10.49 5.53 -21.00
CA SER A 53 -11.74 5.81 -21.72
C SER A 53 -11.78 7.21 -22.31
N SER A 54 -12.55 7.39 -23.38
CA SER A 54 -12.90 8.72 -23.90
C SER A 54 -14.11 9.30 -23.17
N CYS A 55 -14.08 10.60 -22.87
CA CYS A 55 -15.21 11.31 -22.25
C CYS A 55 -16.42 11.42 -23.18
N LEU A 56 -16.21 11.43 -24.50
CA LEU A 56 -17.27 11.61 -25.50
C LEU A 56 -18.21 10.40 -25.54
N THR A 57 -17.66 9.20 -25.46
CA THR A 57 -18.42 7.94 -25.55
C THR A 57 -19.38 7.76 -24.38
N SER A 58 -18.99 8.21 -23.18
CA SER A 58 -19.78 8.06 -21.95
C SER A 58 -20.49 9.33 -21.50
N ARG A 59 -20.41 10.43 -22.27
CA ARG A 59 -20.82 11.78 -21.82
C ARG A 59 -20.25 12.15 -20.44
N GLY A 60 -19.02 11.68 -20.16
CA GLY A 60 -18.33 11.89 -18.88
C GLY A 60 -18.89 11.11 -17.68
N THR A 61 -19.84 10.18 -17.87
CA THR A 61 -20.45 9.42 -16.76
C THR A 61 -19.71 8.15 -16.37
N ARG A 62 -18.75 7.71 -17.20
CA ARG A 62 -17.97 6.50 -16.99
C ARG A 62 -16.49 6.76 -17.27
N ILE A 63 -15.67 6.26 -16.36
CA ILE A 63 -14.20 6.26 -16.44
C ILE A 63 -13.75 4.81 -16.44
N ASP A 64 -13.00 4.42 -17.47
CA ASP A 64 -12.29 3.14 -17.47
C ASP A 64 -10.82 3.38 -17.07
N ILE A 65 -10.27 2.47 -16.28
CA ILE A 65 -8.84 2.46 -15.90
C ILE A 65 -8.25 1.10 -16.23
N LEU A 66 -7.04 1.10 -16.81
CA LEU A 66 -6.27 -0.13 -17.01
C LEU A 66 -5.26 -0.27 -15.87
N VAL A 67 -5.45 -1.30 -15.03
CA VAL A 67 -4.68 -1.47 -13.81
C VAL A 67 -3.91 -2.79 -13.83
N ALA A 68 -2.58 -2.69 -13.74
CA ALA A 68 -1.74 -3.84 -13.45
C ALA A 68 -1.93 -4.25 -11.98
N VAL A 69 -2.36 -5.48 -11.73
CA VAL A 69 -2.46 -6.03 -10.37
C VAL A 69 -1.06 -6.34 -9.87
N VAL A 70 -0.53 -5.49 -8.99
CA VAL A 70 0.85 -5.58 -8.53
C VAL A 70 0.98 -6.69 -7.49
N LYS A 71 1.74 -7.72 -7.82
CA LYS A 71 2.17 -8.79 -6.91
C LYS A 71 3.60 -9.19 -7.26
N TYR A 72 4.51 -9.11 -6.28
CA TYR A 72 5.90 -9.53 -6.47
C TYR A 72 6.42 -10.22 -5.21
N TYR A 73 7.57 -10.89 -5.33
CA TYR A 73 8.23 -11.58 -4.23
C TYR A 73 9.50 -10.84 -3.83
N SER A 74 9.72 -10.68 -2.53
CA SER A 74 10.99 -10.23 -1.99
C SER A 74 11.75 -11.43 -1.42
N LYS A 75 12.85 -11.18 -0.70
CA LYS A 75 13.56 -12.23 0.07
C LYS A 75 12.69 -12.84 1.19
N LEU A 76 11.55 -12.22 1.52
CA LEU A 76 10.61 -12.70 2.54
C LEU A 76 9.55 -13.61 1.91
N LYS A 77 9.09 -14.61 2.68
CA LYS A 77 8.16 -15.65 2.19
C LYS A 77 6.81 -15.09 1.73
N LYS A 78 6.29 -14.06 2.41
CA LYS A 78 4.97 -13.48 2.09
C LYS A 78 5.08 -12.57 0.86
N PRO A 79 4.25 -12.77 -0.19
CA PRO A 79 4.27 -11.91 -1.36
C PRO A 79 3.92 -10.47 -1.02
N ARG A 80 4.49 -9.54 -1.77
CA ARG A 80 4.19 -8.11 -1.66
C ARG A 80 3.09 -7.74 -2.64
N LEU A 81 2.03 -7.14 -2.12
CA LEU A 81 0.86 -6.72 -2.88
C LEU A 81 0.83 -5.21 -2.97
N GLY A 82 0.59 -4.67 -4.16
CA GLY A 82 0.29 -3.25 -4.31
C GLY A 82 -1.06 -2.93 -3.68
N LEU A 83 -1.07 -1.96 -2.75
CA LEU A 83 -2.26 -1.60 -1.98
C LEU A 83 -3.45 -1.24 -2.88
N ALA A 84 -3.30 -0.19 -3.70
CA ALA A 84 -4.39 0.30 -4.55
C ALA A 84 -4.84 -0.72 -5.61
N SER A 85 -3.91 -1.41 -6.27
CA SER A 85 -4.26 -2.33 -7.37
C SER A 85 -4.92 -3.62 -6.88
N ASN A 86 -4.51 -4.15 -5.73
CA ASN A 86 -5.19 -5.32 -5.15
C ASN A 86 -6.50 -4.94 -4.46
N TRP A 87 -6.61 -3.72 -3.91
CA TRP A 87 -7.89 -3.19 -3.43
C TRP A 87 -8.89 -3.08 -4.59
N LEU A 88 -8.51 -2.43 -5.70
CA LEU A 88 -9.35 -2.32 -6.91
C LEU A 88 -9.76 -3.70 -7.46
N LYS A 89 -8.85 -4.68 -7.47
CA LYS A 89 -9.14 -6.06 -7.90
C LYS A 89 -10.25 -6.72 -7.06
N CYS A 90 -10.39 -6.36 -5.79
CA CYS A 90 -11.35 -6.99 -4.88
C CYS A 90 -12.74 -6.33 -4.89
N LEU A 91 -12.90 -5.21 -5.60
CA LEU A 91 -14.16 -4.48 -5.66
C LEU A 91 -15.22 -5.26 -6.43
N ARG A 92 -16.47 -5.05 -6.04
CA ARG A 92 -17.69 -5.58 -6.66
C ARG A 92 -18.51 -4.44 -7.24
N VAL A 93 -19.41 -4.78 -8.15
CA VAL A 93 -20.37 -3.81 -8.69
C VAL A 93 -21.20 -3.23 -7.55
N GLY A 94 -21.26 -1.90 -7.46
CA GLY A 94 -21.94 -1.16 -6.38
C GLY A 94 -21.01 -0.70 -5.25
N ASP A 95 -19.77 -1.18 -5.18
CA ASP A 95 -18.81 -0.67 -4.20
C ASP A 95 -18.47 0.80 -4.47
N LYS A 96 -18.34 1.57 -3.40
CA LYS A 96 -17.97 2.99 -3.48
C LYS A 96 -16.47 3.14 -3.69
N VAL A 97 -16.10 3.90 -4.71
CA VAL A 97 -14.72 4.30 -4.99
C VAL A 97 -14.58 5.79 -4.78
N TYR A 98 -13.63 6.18 -3.94
CA TYR A 98 -13.30 7.58 -3.71
C TYR A 98 -12.11 7.96 -4.59
N GLY A 99 -12.32 8.91 -5.48
CA GLY A 99 -11.29 9.48 -6.35
C GLY A 99 -11.59 10.97 -6.56
N TRP A 100 -10.58 11.70 -7.00
CA TRP A 100 -10.66 13.12 -7.35
C TRP A 100 -9.95 13.37 -8.68
#